data_AF-A0A1G7EDI1-F1
#
_entry.id   AF-A0A1G7EDI1-F1
#
_cell.length_a   1.000
_cell.length_b   1.000
_cell.length_c   1.000
_cell.angle_alpha   90.00
_cell.angle_beta   90.00
_cell.angle_gamma   90.00
#
_symmetry.space_group_name_H-M   'P 1'
#
loop_
_entity.id
_entity.type
_entity.pdbx_description
1 polymer ?
#
loop_
_entity_poly.entity_id
_entity_poly.type
_entity_poly.pdbx_seq_one_letter_code
_entity_poly.pdbx_strand_id
1 'polypeptide(L)'
;MEDLTFFKDLFEESFPVARPELRSKFRSFLASDRLDYKWLFSSATRSVITQGDIVSSWPSFFFDGEKIRATRVPVPVIMLEHTCDMSIDNGVVRNQHYSFAPLFPFSVVGNHFSDSTSLKRNQITNKIYVGHIADLDDEYVADLDMVGCVKASWLHSAMESGKIIRICSLSDAGYFFILAKLTAHFLRADTSFFPPV
;
A
#
# COMPACT_ATOMS: atom_id res chain seq x y z
N MET A 1 18.09 -9.64 -32.15
CA MET A 1 18.21 -8.19 -31.88
C MET A 1 16.85 -7.51 -32.01
N GLU A 2 16.07 -7.78 -33.07
CA GLU A 2 14.67 -7.34 -33.21
C GLU A 2 13.76 -7.69 -32.02
N ASP A 3 13.83 -8.93 -31.51
CA ASP A 3 12.97 -9.36 -30.38
C ASP A 3 13.25 -8.60 -29.08
N LEU A 4 14.49 -8.15 -28.86
CA LEU A 4 14.88 -7.36 -27.69
C LEU A 4 14.38 -5.92 -27.79
N THR A 5 14.38 -5.34 -29.00
CA THR A 5 13.81 -4.02 -29.25
C THR A 5 12.29 -4.05 -29.11
N PHE A 6 11.62 -5.04 -29.69
CA PHE A 6 10.18 -5.21 -29.55
C PHE A 6 9.75 -5.40 -28.09
N PHE A 7 10.46 -6.24 -27.33
CA PHE A 7 10.18 -6.42 -25.90
C PHE A 7 10.37 -5.12 -25.10
N LYS A 8 11.42 -4.35 -25.43
CA LYS A 8 11.68 -3.06 -24.79
C LYS A 8 10.57 -2.05 -25.11
N ASP A 9 10.17 -1.93 -26.36
CA ASP A 9 9.12 -1.00 -26.78
C ASP A 9 7.78 -1.36 -26.14
N LEU A 10 7.42 -2.65 -26.13
CA LEU A 10 6.22 -3.15 -25.46
C LEU A 10 6.25 -2.88 -23.95
N PHE A 11 7.41 -3.01 -23.31
CA PHE A 11 7.58 -2.74 -21.88
C PHE A 11 7.48 -1.24 -21.57
N GLU A 12 8.08 -0.38 -22.38
CA GLU A 12 7.97 1.08 -22.24
C GLU A 12 6.54 1.58 -22.46
N GLU A 13 5.77 0.94 -23.34
CA GLU A 13 4.34 1.21 -23.54
C GLU A 13 3.46 0.70 -22.39
N SER A 14 3.72 -0.50 -21.88
CA SER A 14 2.91 -1.16 -20.84
C SER A 14 3.18 -0.61 -19.44
N PHE A 15 4.43 -0.19 -19.19
CA PHE A 15 4.88 0.44 -17.96
C PHE A 15 5.47 1.79 -18.32
N PRO A 16 4.66 2.80 -18.66
CA PRO A 16 5.18 4.11 -18.97
C PRO A 16 5.97 4.56 -17.75
N VAL A 17 7.30 4.58 -17.89
CA VAL A 17 8.20 5.05 -16.84
C VAL A 17 7.63 6.39 -16.43
N ALA A 18 7.19 6.49 -15.17
CA ALA A 18 6.56 7.70 -14.69
C ALA A 18 7.52 8.86 -14.99
N ARG A 19 7.23 9.63 -16.05
CA ARG A 19 8.18 10.59 -16.60
C ARG A 19 8.50 11.61 -15.51
N PRO A 20 9.69 12.22 -15.47
CA PRO A 20 10.04 13.21 -14.45
C PRO A 20 8.95 14.29 -14.27
N GLU A 21 8.30 14.70 -15.35
CA GLU A 21 7.21 15.67 -15.35
C GLU A 21 5.94 15.13 -14.67
N LEU A 22 5.57 13.88 -14.93
CA LEU A 22 4.42 13.22 -14.29
C LEU A 22 4.69 13.00 -12.81
N ARG A 23 5.91 12.60 -12.44
CA ARG A 23 6.36 12.50 -11.03
C ARG A 23 6.29 13.86 -10.34
N SER A 24 6.70 14.93 -11.00
CA SER A 24 6.66 16.30 -10.47
C SER A 24 5.22 16.79 -10.28
N LYS A 25 4.33 16.54 -11.25
CA LYS A 25 2.89 16.84 -11.12
C LYS A 25 2.25 16.07 -9.97
N PHE A 26 2.55 14.77 -9.85
CA PHE A 26 2.02 13.94 -8.77
C PHE A 26 2.53 14.41 -7.40
N ARG A 27 3.83 14.66 -7.26
CA ARG A 27 4.41 15.24 -6.03
C ARG A 27 3.77 16.57 -5.66
N SER A 28 3.54 17.45 -6.65
CA SER A 28 2.90 18.74 -6.45
C SER A 28 1.44 18.60 -6.00
N PHE A 29 0.70 17.63 -6.57
CA PHE A 29 -0.67 17.32 -6.16
C PHE A 29 -0.73 16.82 -4.71
N LEU A 30 0.14 15.87 -4.35
CA LEU A 30 0.21 15.32 -2.98
C LEU A 30 0.67 16.34 -1.94
N ALA A 31 1.51 17.28 -2.33
CA ALA A 31 1.98 18.35 -1.45
C ALA A 31 1.01 19.52 -1.35
N SER A 32 -0.12 19.50 -2.06
CA SER A 32 -1.08 20.61 -2.03
C SER A 32 -1.95 20.59 -0.76
N ASP A 33 -2.18 21.76 -0.18
CA ASP A 33 -3.02 21.95 1.02
C ASP A 33 -4.53 21.68 0.77
N ARG A 34 -4.88 21.20 -0.43
CA ARG A 34 -6.26 20.90 -0.84
C ARG A 34 -6.77 19.56 -0.31
N LEU A 35 -5.90 18.77 0.31
CA LEU A 35 -6.15 17.39 0.69
C LEU A 35 -6.25 17.28 2.20
N ASP A 36 -7.45 17.34 2.76
CA ASP A 36 -7.71 17.14 4.21
C ASP A 36 -7.76 15.64 4.61
N TYR A 37 -7.15 14.77 3.80
CA TYR A 37 -7.15 13.30 3.88
C TYR A 37 -8.52 12.60 3.91
N LYS A 38 -9.63 13.33 4.05
CA LYS A 38 -11.00 12.75 3.98
C LYS A 38 -11.30 12.14 2.62
N TRP A 39 -10.67 12.64 1.57
CA TRP A 39 -10.74 12.07 0.23
C TRP A 39 -10.11 10.67 0.15
N LEU A 40 -9.23 10.29 1.08
CA LEU A 40 -8.47 9.03 1.01
C LEU A 40 -9.37 7.82 1.29
N PHE A 41 -10.33 7.99 2.19
CA PHE A 41 -11.16 6.91 2.70
C PHE A 41 -12.63 7.07 2.33
N SER A 42 -13.31 5.94 2.29
CA SER A 42 -14.76 5.82 2.20
C SER A 42 -15.27 4.84 3.26
N SER A 43 -16.56 4.89 3.52
CA SER A 43 -17.21 3.91 4.39
C SER A 43 -17.03 2.49 3.83
N ALA A 44 -16.68 1.55 4.70
CA ALA A 44 -16.53 0.12 4.41
C ALA A 44 -17.88 -0.55 4.08
N THR A 45 -18.47 -0.28 2.92
CA THR A 45 -19.82 -0.75 2.54
C THR A 45 -19.82 -2.05 1.74
N ARG A 46 -18.67 -2.49 1.25
CA ARG A 46 -18.57 -3.71 0.45
C ARG A 46 -18.49 -4.94 1.35
N SER A 47 -19.29 -5.96 1.04
CA SER A 47 -19.28 -7.24 1.74
C SER A 47 -17.96 -7.99 1.57
N VAL A 48 -17.30 -7.84 0.41
CA VAL A 48 -16.02 -8.47 0.08
C VAL A 48 -14.85 -7.58 0.40
N ILE A 49 -13.72 -8.18 0.80
CA ILE A 49 -12.47 -7.44 1.05
C ILE A 49 -11.87 -6.96 -0.27
N THR A 50 -11.33 -5.74 -0.28
CA THR A 50 -10.84 -5.05 -1.47
C THR A 50 -9.47 -4.44 -1.27
N GLN A 51 -8.76 -4.21 -2.38
CA GLN A 51 -7.45 -3.55 -2.35
C GLN A 51 -7.60 -2.15 -1.73
N GLY A 52 -6.79 -1.85 -0.72
CA GLY A 52 -6.88 -0.62 0.05
C GLY A 52 -7.77 -0.69 1.30
N ASP A 53 -8.42 -1.82 1.58
CA ASP A 53 -9.12 -1.97 2.85
C ASP A 53 -8.12 -1.90 4.02
N ILE A 54 -8.48 -1.14 5.04
CA ILE A 54 -7.79 -1.16 6.33
C ILE A 54 -8.57 -2.08 7.25
N VAL A 55 -7.87 -3.08 7.78
CA VAL A 55 -8.44 -4.05 8.71
C VAL A 55 -7.74 -3.98 10.06
N SER A 56 -8.45 -4.42 11.09
CA SER A 56 -8.02 -4.33 12.48
C SER A 56 -6.74 -5.11 12.75
N SER A 57 -6.11 -4.73 13.85
CA SER A 57 -4.74 -5.11 14.14
C SER A 57 -4.47 -6.61 14.21
N TRP A 58 -3.38 -7.05 13.57
CA TRP A 58 -2.81 -8.37 13.80
C TRP A 58 -1.29 -8.31 13.99
N PRO A 59 -0.67 -9.36 14.58
CA PRO A 59 0.78 -9.44 14.72
C PRO A 59 1.42 -9.44 13.33
N SER A 60 2.06 -8.32 12.97
CA SER A 60 2.86 -8.23 11.75
C SER A 60 4.26 -8.77 12.02
N PHE A 61 4.83 -9.51 11.06
CA PHE A 61 6.16 -10.10 11.15
C PHE A 61 7.09 -9.50 10.09
N PHE A 62 8.37 -9.37 10.42
CA PHE A 62 9.40 -8.87 9.53
C PHE A 62 10.74 -9.55 9.80
N PHE A 63 11.61 -9.54 8.80
CA PHE A 63 12.97 -10.06 8.93
C PHE A 63 13.91 -8.95 9.41
N ASP A 64 14.68 -9.24 10.47
CA ASP A 64 15.76 -8.39 10.98
C ASP A 64 17.07 -9.21 10.93
N GLY A 65 17.80 -9.06 9.82
CA GLY A 65 18.88 -9.96 9.47
C GLY A 65 18.38 -11.40 9.30
N GLU A 66 18.97 -12.34 10.03
CA GLU A 66 18.59 -13.76 10.00
C GLU A 66 17.42 -14.10 10.94
N LYS A 67 16.88 -13.12 11.68
CA LYS A 67 15.83 -13.34 12.69
C LYS A 67 14.48 -12.87 12.18
N ILE A 68 13.45 -13.72 12.32
CA ILE A 68 12.07 -13.29 12.18
C ILE A 68 11.66 -12.59 13.49
N ARG A 69 11.23 -11.34 13.38
CA ARG A 69 10.66 -10.58 14.51
C ARG A 69 9.18 -10.35 14.29
N ALA A 70 8.44 -10.36 15.38
CA ALA A 70 7.07 -9.87 15.42
C ALA A 70 7.06 -8.42 15.90
N THR A 71 6.13 -7.64 15.38
CA THR A 71 5.70 -6.39 16.02
C THR A 71 5.31 -6.69 17.47
N ARG A 72 5.81 -5.87 18.41
CA ARG A 72 5.53 -6.05 19.85
C ARG A 72 4.05 -5.86 20.18
N VAL A 73 3.38 -5.01 19.39
CA VAL A 73 1.97 -4.69 19.50
C VAL A 73 1.35 -4.93 18.12
N PRO A 74 0.23 -5.66 18.03
CA PRO A 74 -0.53 -5.77 16.80
C PRO A 74 -0.87 -4.38 16.24
N VAL A 75 -0.73 -4.22 14.93
CA VAL A 75 -1.02 -2.96 14.24
C VAL A 75 -2.04 -3.18 13.14
N PRO A 76 -2.90 -2.19 12.83
CA PRO A 76 -3.78 -2.25 11.66
C PRO A 76 -2.96 -2.46 10.40
N VAL A 77 -3.59 -2.96 9.36
CA VAL A 77 -2.92 -3.25 8.09
C VAL A 77 -3.78 -2.79 6.93
N ILE A 78 -3.14 -2.41 5.84
CA ILE A 78 -3.78 -2.09 4.57
C ILE A 78 -3.57 -3.24 3.60
N MET A 79 -4.65 -3.69 2.99
CA MET A 79 -4.61 -4.75 1.98
C MET A 79 -4.02 -4.21 0.68
N LEU A 80 -3.00 -4.89 0.15
CA LEU A 80 -2.32 -4.50 -1.09
C LEU A 80 -2.65 -5.44 -2.24
N GLU A 81 -3.13 -6.65 -1.95
CA GLU A 81 -3.55 -7.61 -2.97
C GLU A 81 -4.67 -7.06 -3.85
N HIS A 82 -4.73 -7.47 -5.12
CA HIS A 82 -5.81 -7.07 -6.00
C HIS A 82 -7.17 -7.59 -5.52
N THR A 83 -8.20 -6.76 -5.64
CA THR A 83 -9.57 -7.11 -5.25
C THR A 83 -10.08 -8.39 -5.91
N CYS A 84 -9.73 -8.63 -7.19
CA CYS A 84 -10.13 -9.85 -7.88
C CYS A 84 -9.48 -11.09 -7.27
N ASP A 85 -8.23 -10.99 -6.81
CA ASP A 85 -7.49 -12.13 -6.24
C ASP A 85 -7.93 -12.45 -4.80
N MET A 86 -8.53 -11.47 -4.13
CA MET A 86 -9.15 -11.64 -2.83
C MET A 86 -10.61 -12.14 -2.87
N SER A 87 -11.17 -12.39 -4.06
CA SER A 87 -12.53 -12.91 -4.19
C SER A 87 -12.66 -14.37 -3.75
N ILE A 88 -13.87 -14.73 -3.35
CA ILE A 88 -14.31 -16.11 -3.15
C ILE A 88 -15.28 -16.44 -4.28
N ASP A 89 -14.85 -17.32 -5.18
CA ASP A 89 -15.64 -17.75 -6.33
C ASP A 89 -16.12 -19.19 -6.07
N ASN A 90 -17.44 -19.39 -6.00
CA ASN A 90 -18.05 -20.70 -5.69
C ASN A 90 -17.54 -21.35 -4.40
N GLY A 91 -17.27 -20.54 -3.36
CA GLY A 91 -16.73 -21.03 -2.07
C GLY A 91 -15.23 -21.33 -2.09
N VAL A 92 -14.53 -21.03 -3.19
CA VAL A 92 -13.08 -21.24 -3.33
C VAL A 92 -12.38 -19.88 -3.37
N VAL A 93 -11.37 -19.69 -2.51
CA VAL A 93 -10.50 -18.51 -2.56
C VAL A 93 -9.69 -18.55 -3.85
N ARG A 94 -9.70 -17.44 -4.61
CA ARG A 94 -8.98 -17.36 -5.89
C ARG A 94 -7.46 -17.39 -5.71
N ASN A 95 -6.95 -16.61 -4.75
CA ASN A 95 -5.55 -16.65 -4.33
C ASN A 95 -5.42 -17.21 -2.91
N GLN A 96 -4.37 -17.98 -2.65
CA GLN A 96 -4.13 -18.63 -1.35
C GLN A 96 -3.52 -17.66 -0.32
N HIS A 97 -2.94 -16.56 -0.79
CA HIS A 97 -2.15 -15.64 0.00
C HIS A 97 -2.44 -14.21 -0.44
N TYR A 98 -2.60 -13.31 0.53
CA TYR A 98 -2.85 -11.90 0.27
C TYR A 98 -1.74 -11.04 0.84
N SER A 99 -1.30 -10.06 0.03
CA SER A 99 -0.30 -9.09 0.42
C SER A 99 -0.92 -7.95 1.25
N PHE A 100 -0.21 -7.51 2.29
CA PHE A 100 -0.62 -6.39 3.14
C PHE A 100 0.60 -5.55 3.57
N ALA A 101 0.36 -4.30 3.99
CA ALA A 101 1.37 -3.50 4.68
C ALA A 101 0.88 -3.07 6.07
N PRO A 102 1.73 -3.11 7.10
CA PRO A 102 1.38 -2.65 8.44
C PRO A 102 1.26 -1.12 8.50
N LEU A 103 0.27 -0.62 9.25
CA LEU A 103 0.10 0.78 9.60
C LEU A 103 0.60 1.06 11.01
N PHE A 104 1.66 1.84 11.12
CA PHE A 104 2.19 2.24 12.41
C PHE A 104 1.60 3.58 12.86
N PRO A 105 1.25 3.73 14.16
CA PRO A 105 0.86 5.01 14.72
C PRO A 105 1.99 6.03 14.57
N PHE A 106 1.69 7.22 14.06
CA PHE A 106 2.68 8.26 13.79
C PHE A 106 3.34 8.73 15.08
N SER A 107 2.63 8.73 16.21
CA SER A 107 3.23 9.02 17.52
C SER A 107 4.38 8.08 17.88
N VAL A 108 4.36 6.83 17.38
CA VAL A 108 5.39 5.81 17.64
C VAL A 108 6.53 5.92 16.64
N VAL A 109 6.22 6.06 15.34
CA VAL A 109 7.24 6.01 14.28
C VAL A 109 7.75 7.37 13.81
N GLY A 110 7.05 8.46 14.12
CA GLY A 110 7.35 9.81 13.61
C GLY A 110 8.78 10.27 13.89
N ASN A 111 9.30 9.97 15.08
CA ASN A 111 10.65 10.34 15.49
C ASN A 111 11.75 9.49 14.82
N HIS A 112 11.40 8.36 14.19
CA HIS A 112 12.33 7.55 13.42
C HIS A 112 12.56 8.09 12.00
N PHE A 113 11.76 9.06 11.56
CA PHE A 113 11.92 9.71 10.27
C PHE A 113 12.65 11.04 10.45
N SER A 114 13.80 11.19 9.76
CA SER A 114 14.56 12.44 9.76
C SER A 114 13.82 13.62 9.12
N ASP A 115 12.79 13.34 8.31
CA ASP A 115 11.96 14.33 7.63
C ASP A 115 10.47 13.99 7.74
N SER A 116 9.89 14.33 8.88
CA SER A 116 8.45 14.17 9.16
C SER A 116 7.58 14.98 8.20
N THR A 117 8.07 16.11 7.69
CA THR A 117 7.33 16.97 6.75
C THR A 117 7.16 16.29 5.41
N SER A 118 8.23 15.71 4.85
CA SER A 118 8.16 14.93 3.61
C SER A 118 7.29 13.69 3.77
N LEU A 119 7.29 13.05 4.94
CA LEU A 119 6.40 11.93 5.24
C LEU A 119 4.93 12.36 5.23
N LYS A 120 4.57 13.41 5.98
CA LYS A 120 3.21 13.98 6.02
C LYS A 120 2.75 14.56 4.68
N ARG A 121 3.67 14.86 3.76
CA ARG A 121 3.38 15.25 2.37
C ARG A 121 3.43 14.09 1.38
N ASN A 122 3.56 12.86 1.88
CA ASN A 122 3.64 11.63 1.08
C ASN A 122 4.75 11.61 0.01
N GLN A 123 5.84 12.36 0.20
CA GLN A 123 6.95 12.48 -0.75
C GLN A 123 7.91 11.29 -0.73
N ILE A 124 7.92 10.54 0.37
CA ILE A 124 8.72 9.32 0.59
C ILE A 124 8.01 8.14 -0.09
N THR A 125 8.57 7.53 -1.13
CA THR A 125 7.84 6.59 -2.01
C THR A 125 7.42 5.29 -1.34
N ASN A 126 8.28 4.73 -0.47
CA ASN A 126 8.06 3.49 0.28
C ASN A 126 7.23 3.66 1.56
N LYS A 127 6.71 4.86 1.83
CA LYS A 127 5.87 5.14 3.00
C LYS A 127 4.58 5.80 2.56
N ILE A 128 3.46 5.42 3.15
CA ILE A 128 2.15 6.02 2.86
C ILE A 128 1.63 6.63 4.15
N TYR A 129 1.71 7.95 4.26
CA TYR A 129 1.04 8.67 5.33
C TYR A 129 -0.45 8.77 5.00
N VAL A 130 -1.29 8.20 5.86
CA VAL A 130 -2.74 8.16 5.62
C VAL A 130 -3.52 9.12 6.52
N GLY A 131 -2.82 9.83 7.41
CA GLY A 131 -3.44 10.75 8.36
C GLY A 131 -4.34 10.04 9.35
N HIS A 132 -5.37 10.74 9.79
CA HIS A 132 -6.35 10.22 10.74
C HIS A 132 -7.32 9.26 10.04
N ILE A 133 -7.53 8.09 10.63
CA ILE A 133 -8.52 7.10 10.19
C ILE A 133 -9.69 7.14 11.19
N ALA A 134 -10.93 7.08 10.70
CA ALA A 134 -12.09 7.01 11.60
C ALA A 134 -11.95 5.80 12.55
N ASP A 135 -12.37 5.98 13.80
CA ASP A 135 -12.32 4.96 14.86
C ASP A 135 -10.91 4.54 15.32
N LEU A 136 -9.86 5.26 14.92
CA LEU A 136 -8.50 5.12 15.45
C LEU A 136 -8.01 6.44 16.08
N ASP A 137 -7.20 6.34 17.15
CA ASP A 137 -6.81 7.48 18.00
C ASP A 137 -5.52 8.22 17.57
N ASP A 138 -4.97 7.91 16.38
CA ASP A 138 -3.71 8.48 15.90
C ASP A 138 -3.75 8.75 14.39
N GLU A 139 -2.74 9.46 13.90
CA GLU A 139 -2.37 9.46 12.49
C GLU A 139 -1.56 8.20 12.19
N TYR A 140 -1.65 7.67 10.97
CA TYR A 140 -0.97 6.42 10.63
C TYR A 140 -0.08 6.52 9.39
N VAL A 141 0.94 5.66 9.36
CA VAL A 141 1.85 5.47 8.24
C VAL A 141 1.91 4.00 7.88
N ALA A 142 1.56 3.65 6.64
CA ALA A 142 1.87 2.34 6.10
C ALA A 142 3.32 2.26 5.60
N ASP A 143 4.01 1.18 5.94
CA ASP A 143 5.38 0.92 5.49
C ASP A 143 5.41 -0.15 4.39
N LEU A 144 5.77 0.25 3.16
CA LEU A 144 5.84 -0.65 2.01
C LEU A 144 7.13 -1.48 1.98
N ASP A 145 8.15 -1.18 2.80
CA ASP A 145 9.31 -2.07 2.96
C ASP A 145 8.96 -3.29 3.83
N MET A 146 7.84 -3.23 4.56
CA MET A 146 7.38 -4.25 5.49
C MET A 146 6.18 -5.02 4.96
N VAL A 147 6.07 -5.15 3.63
CA VAL A 147 4.98 -5.92 3.02
C VAL A 147 5.05 -7.36 3.48
N GLY A 148 3.94 -7.81 4.06
CA GLY A 148 3.73 -9.16 4.53
C GLY A 148 2.72 -9.91 3.67
N CYS A 149 2.60 -11.19 3.95
CA CYS A 149 1.65 -12.08 3.32
C CYS A 149 0.84 -12.81 4.39
N VAL A 150 -0.47 -12.95 4.16
CA VAL A 150 -1.39 -13.69 5.04
C VAL A 150 -2.12 -14.77 4.25
N LYS A 151 -2.36 -15.93 4.88
CA LYS A 151 -3.14 -17.01 4.27
C LYS A 151 -4.60 -16.55 4.10
N ALA A 152 -5.12 -16.63 2.88
CA ALA A 152 -6.47 -16.22 2.52
C ALA A 152 -7.54 -16.88 3.40
N SER A 153 -7.45 -18.20 3.57
CA SER A 153 -8.40 -18.95 4.40
C SER A 153 -8.41 -18.49 5.85
N TRP A 154 -7.26 -18.09 6.41
CA TRP A 154 -7.19 -17.59 7.78
C TRP A 154 -7.85 -16.21 7.88
N LEU A 155 -7.59 -15.32 6.92
CA LEU A 155 -8.17 -13.98 6.93
C LEU A 155 -9.69 -14.03 6.84
N HIS A 156 -10.23 -14.80 5.89
CA HIS A 156 -11.68 -14.95 5.73
C HIS A 156 -12.33 -15.53 6.99
N SER A 157 -11.80 -16.61 7.55
CA SER A 157 -12.33 -17.16 8.80
C SER A 157 -12.20 -16.21 10.00
N ALA A 158 -11.13 -15.41 10.06
CA ALA A 158 -10.96 -14.41 11.10
C ALA A 158 -11.94 -13.23 10.95
N MET A 159 -12.30 -12.86 9.72
CA MET A 159 -13.32 -11.85 9.44
C MET A 159 -14.73 -12.37 9.73
N GLU A 160 -15.05 -13.59 9.30
CA GLU A 160 -16.34 -14.25 9.57
C GLU A 160 -16.62 -14.40 11.07
N SER A 161 -15.57 -14.72 11.85
CA SER A 161 -15.66 -14.81 13.31
C SER A 161 -15.64 -13.47 14.03
N GLY A 162 -15.47 -12.35 13.32
CA GLY A 162 -15.36 -11.00 13.89
C GLY A 162 -14.04 -10.73 14.62
N LYS A 163 -13.06 -11.63 14.54
CA LYS A 163 -11.72 -11.43 15.10
C LYS A 163 -10.95 -10.32 14.37
N ILE A 164 -11.16 -10.24 13.06
CA ILE A 164 -10.65 -9.15 12.22
C ILE A 164 -11.85 -8.39 11.67
N ILE A 165 -11.88 -7.08 11.91
CA ILE A 165 -12.91 -6.19 11.38
C ILE A 165 -12.31 -5.27 10.33
N ARG A 166 -13.10 -4.93 9.32
CA ARG A 166 -12.74 -3.86 8.39
C ARG A 166 -13.05 -2.52 9.05
N ILE A 167 -12.03 -1.67 9.17
CA ILE A 167 -12.14 -0.33 9.77
C ILE A 167 -12.67 0.64 8.70
N CYS A 168 -12.01 0.68 7.54
CA CYS A 168 -12.43 1.51 6.43
C CYS A 168 -11.92 0.95 5.10
N SER A 169 -12.36 1.55 4.00
CA SER A 169 -11.87 1.28 2.64
C SER A 169 -11.31 2.55 2.04
N LEU A 170 -10.40 2.44 1.08
CA LEU A 170 -10.05 3.61 0.26
C LEU A 170 -11.27 4.10 -0.52
N SER A 171 -11.34 5.40 -0.78
CA SER A 171 -12.21 5.94 -1.82
C SER A 171 -11.65 5.61 -3.21
N ASP A 172 -12.37 5.92 -4.29
CA ASP A 172 -11.83 5.80 -5.65
C ASP A 172 -10.55 6.64 -5.83
N ALA A 173 -10.52 7.85 -5.29
CA ALA A 173 -9.33 8.70 -5.33
C ALA A 173 -8.19 8.11 -4.49
N GLY A 174 -8.51 7.57 -3.31
CA GLY A 174 -7.54 6.88 -2.46
C GLY A 174 -6.94 5.65 -3.13
N TYR A 175 -7.76 4.89 -3.86
CA TYR A 175 -7.32 3.75 -4.65
C TYR A 175 -6.30 4.15 -5.72
N PHE A 176 -6.55 5.20 -6.50
CA PHE A 176 -5.56 5.68 -7.48
C PHE A 176 -4.28 6.21 -6.80
N PHE A 177 -4.43 6.81 -5.63
CA PHE A 177 -3.27 7.25 -4.84
C PHE A 177 -2.39 6.07 -4.41
N ILE A 178 -2.96 4.98 -3.88
CA ILE A 178 -2.16 3.81 -3.50
C ILE A 178 -1.51 3.16 -4.71
N LEU A 179 -2.20 3.05 -5.85
CA LEU A 179 -1.61 2.53 -7.09
C LEU A 179 -0.39 3.35 -7.53
N ALA A 180 -0.48 4.67 -7.44
CA ALA A 180 0.64 5.54 -7.77
C ALA A 180 1.82 5.37 -6.80
N LYS A 181 1.55 5.16 -5.50
CA LYS A 181 2.60 4.85 -4.50
C LYS A 181 3.28 3.51 -4.76
N LEU A 182 2.49 2.46 -5.00
CA LEU A 182 2.99 1.12 -5.35
C LEU A 182 3.84 1.17 -6.63
N THR A 183 3.36 1.89 -7.65
CA THR A 183 4.10 2.09 -8.91
C THR A 183 5.41 2.82 -8.67
N ALA A 184 5.39 3.94 -7.93
CA ALA A 184 6.60 4.72 -7.66
C ALA A 184 7.63 3.96 -6.79
N HIS A 185 7.17 3.05 -5.94
CA HIS A 185 8.03 2.26 -5.05
C HIS A 185 8.58 1.00 -5.73
N PHE A 186 7.72 0.16 -6.29
CA PHE A 186 8.10 -1.16 -6.82
C PHE A 186 8.56 -1.13 -8.28
N LEU A 187 8.06 -0.18 -9.10
CA LEU A 187 8.34 -0.13 -10.54
C LEU A 187 9.33 0.98 -10.91
N ARG A 188 10.23 1.34 -9.97
CA ARG A 188 11.27 2.34 -10.22
C ARG A 188 12.35 1.74 -11.13
N ALA A 189 12.20 1.93 -12.43
CA ALA A 189 13.26 1.63 -13.38
C ALA A 189 14.54 2.42 -13.05
N ASP A 190 15.66 1.72 -12.96
CA ASP A 190 16.97 2.34 -12.81
C ASP A 190 17.44 2.84 -14.18
N THR A 191 17.56 4.15 -14.32
CA THR A 191 17.98 4.78 -15.57
C THR A 191 19.45 4.52 -15.88
N SER A 192 20.26 4.00 -14.95
CA SER A 192 21.67 3.67 -15.22
C SER A 192 21.87 2.40 -16.04
N PHE A 193 20.83 1.56 -16.19
CA PHE A 193 20.90 0.35 -17.01
C PHE A 193 20.75 0.62 -18.51
N PHE A 194 20.41 1.85 -18.91
CA PHE A 194 20.22 2.20 -20.30
C PHE A 194 21.27 3.25 -20.69
N PRO A 195 22.25 2.90 -21.55
CA PRO A 195 23.18 3.91 -22.05
C PRO A 195 22.41 5.01 -22.78
N PRO A 196 22.83 6.29 -22.68
CA PRO A 196 22.25 7.34 -23.49
C PRO A 196 22.43 6.98 -24.97
N VAL A 197 21.32 6.92 -25.70
CA VAL A 197 21.28 6.72 -27.15
C VAL A 197 21.79 7.99 -27.83
#